data_AF-A0A365ML20-F1
#
_entry.id   AF-A0A365ML20-F1
#
_cell.length_a   1.000
_cell.length_b   1.000
_cell.length_c   1.000
_cell.angle_alpha   90.00
_cell.angle_beta   90.00
_cell.angle_gamma   90.00
#
_symmetry.space_group_name_H-M   'P 1'
#
loop_
_entity.id
_entity.type
_entity.pdbx_description
1 polymer ?
#
loop_
_entity_poly.entity_id
_entity_poly.type
_entity_poly.pdbx_seq_one_letter_code
_entity_poly.pdbx_strand_id
1 'polypeptide(L)'
;MGGLNLEVFKFGTYVMFPIGIMFYFGTNLDNRFAVPGFWPKPEECNKIPKDRDEIKAEYDRIVARQKLRQAKKLEEERKRAAQQPENDQSDS
;
A
#
# COMPACT_ATOMS: atom_id res chain seq x y z
N MET A 1 -51.49 -34.01 -22.72
CA MET A 1 -50.70 -33.31 -23.75
C MET A 1 -50.28 -31.93 -23.23
N GLY A 2 -49.15 -31.83 -22.53
CA GLY A 2 -48.65 -30.55 -22.00
C GLY A 2 -47.13 -30.40 -22.01
N GLY A 3 -46.40 -31.40 -22.54
CA GLY A 3 -44.93 -31.45 -22.48
C GLY A 3 -44.23 -30.34 -23.28
N LEU A 4 -44.66 -30.11 -24.53
CA LEU A 4 -44.07 -29.08 -25.41
C LEU A 4 -44.19 -27.65 -24.82
N ASN A 5 -45.31 -27.32 -24.17
CA ASN A 5 -45.50 -25.99 -23.58
C ASN A 5 -44.62 -25.78 -22.34
N LEU A 6 -44.38 -26.84 -21.56
CA LEU A 6 -43.50 -26.79 -20.39
C LEU A 6 -42.03 -26.64 -20.79
N GLU A 7 -41.63 -27.33 -21.85
CA GLU A 7 -40.27 -27.22 -22.40
C GLU A 7 -40.00 -25.81 -22.91
N VAL A 8 -40.90 -25.23 -23.72
CA VAL A 8 -40.78 -23.86 -24.22
C VAL A 8 -40.72 -22.83 -23.09
N PHE A 9 -41.53 -23.00 -22.04
CA PHE A 9 -41.45 -22.15 -20.85
C PHE A 9 -40.11 -22.26 -20.13
N LYS A 10 -39.59 -23.47 -19.97
CA LYS A 10 -38.28 -23.73 -19.35
C LYS A 10 -37.15 -23.10 -20.16
N PHE A 11 -37.16 -23.28 -21.48
CA PHE A 11 -36.17 -22.67 -22.38
C PHE A 11 -36.27 -21.15 -22.37
N GLY A 12 -37.48 -20.59 -22.44
CA GLY A 12 -37.70 -19.15 -22.34
C GLY A 12 -37.18 -18.57 -21.03
N THR A 13 -37.42 -19.26 -19.91
CA THR A 13 -36.90 -18.85 -18.60
C THR A 13 -35.38 -18.88 -18.55
N TYR A 14 -34.74 -19.96 -19.04
CA TYR A 14 -33.29 -20.08 -19.04
C TYR A 14 -32.58 -19.12 -20.00
N VAL A 15 -33.25 -18.62 -21.03
CA VAL A 15 -32.70 -17.58 -21.92
C VAL A 15 -32.97 -16.18 -21.36
N MET A 16 -34.19 -15.90 -20.92
CA MET A 16 -34.57 -14.57 -20.45
C MET A 16 -33.95 -14.21 -19.09
N PHE A 17 -33.78 -15.19 -18.20
CA PHE A 17 -33.19 -14.96 -16.87
C PHE A 17 -31.75 -14.42 -16.94
N PRO A 18 -30.78 -15.06 -17.62
CA PRO A 18 -29.42 -14.54 -17.70
C PRO A 18 -29.36 -13.23 -18.50
N ILE A 19 -30.15 -13.07 -19.57
CA ILE A 19 -30.20 -11.83 -20.36
C ILE A 19 -30.73 -10.66 -19.51
N GLY A 20 -31.79 -10.89 -18.73
CA GLY A 20 -32.37 -9.88 -17.84
C GLY A 20 -31.40 -9.48 -16.71
N ILE A 21 -30.73 -10.46 -16.10
CA ILE A 21 -29.68 -10.20 -15.10
C ILE A 21 -28.53 -9.40 -15.72
N MET A 22 -28.07 -9.76 -16.92
CA MET A 22 -27.04 -9.00 -17.64
C MET A 22 -27.50 -7.60 -18.00
N PHE A 23 -28.75 -7.37 -18.39
CA PHE A 23 -29.23 -6.03 -18.72
C PHE A 23 -29.31 -5.14 -17.46
N TYR A 24 -29.79 -5.71 -16.35
CA TYR A 24 -29.96 -4.98 -15.10
C TYR A 24 -28.63 -4.69 -14.37
N PHE A 25 -27.70 -5.63 -14.36
CA PHE A 25 -26.40 -5.45 -13.69
C PHE A 25 -25.27 -5.06 -14.65
N GLY A 26 -25.28 -5.55 -15.89
CA GLY A 26 -24.20 -5.39 -16.88
C GLY A 26 -23.89 -3.96 -17.30
N THR A 27 -24.87 -3.07 -17.23
CA THR A 27 -24.71 -1.66 -17.64
C THR A 27 -24.22 -0.74 -16.52
N ASN A 28 -24.29 -1.18 -15.26
CA ASN A 28 -24.07 -0.34 -14.08
C ASN A 28 -23.26 -1.04 -12.96
N LEU A 29 -22.50 -2.09 -13.27
CA LEU A 29 -21.67 -2.79 -12.27
C LEU A 29 -20.68 -1.83 -11.60
N ASP A 30 -20.02 -0.98 -12.39
CA ASP A 30 -18.95 -0.11 -11.88
C ASP A 30 -19.46 0.84 -10.80
N ASN A 31 -20.58 1.54 -11.03
CA ASN A 31 -21.16 2.45 -10.04
C ASN A 31 -21.73 1.71 -8.80
N ARG A 32 -22.28 0.50 -8.98
CA ARG A 32 -22.92 -0.25 -7.89
C ARG A 32 -21.96 -1.04 -7.01
N PHE A 33 -20.80 -1.43 -7.55
CA PHE A 33 -19.82 -2.25 -6.85
C PHE A 33 -18.47 -1.54 -6.61
N ALA A 34 -18.25 -0.34 -7.16
CA ALA A 34 -17.09 0.46 -6.79
C ALA A 34 -17.18 0.90 -5.33
N VAL A 35 -16.14 0.60 -4.56
CA VAL A 35 -16.00 1.10 -3.19
C VAL A 35 -15.48 2.54 -3.24
N PRO A 36 -16.24 3.53 -2.77
CA PRO A 36 -15.79 4.91 -2.75
C PRO A 36 -14.56 5.02 -1.83
N GLY A 37 -13.46 5.58 -2.36
CA GLY A 37 -12.22 5.71 -1.61
C GLY A 37 -11.43 4.41 -1.42
N PHE A 38 -11.63 3.41 -2.29
CA PHE A 38 -10.82 2.18 -2.28
C PHE A 38 -9.31 2.46 -2.33
N TRP A 39 -8.90 3.44 -3.14
CA TRP A 39 -7.52 3.88 -3.23
C TRP A 39 -7.23 5.02 -2.24
N PRO A 40 -6.05 5.03 -1.59
CA PRO A 40 -5.60 6.14 -0.77
C PRO A 40 -5.66 7.43 -1.57
N LYS A 41 -6.04 8.53 -0.92
CA LYS A 41 -6.11 9.82 -1.60
C LYS A 41 -4.71 10.21 -2.08
N PRO A 42 -4.56 10.88 -3.24
CA PRO A 42 -3.25 11.35 -3.71
C PRO A 42 -2.51 12.24 -2.70
N GLU A 43 -3.25 12.86 -1.78
CA GLU A 43 -2.75 13.66 -0.65
C GLU A 43 -2.05 12.81 0.42
N GLU A 44 -2.51 11.58 0.63
CA GLU A 44 -1.97 10.61 1.60
C GLU A 44 -0.82 9.79 1.01
N CYS A 45 -0.66 9.82 -0.31
CA CYS A 45 0.47 9.19 -0.98
C CYS A 45 1.77 9.95 -0.71
N ASN A 46 2.86 9.20 -0.56
CA ASN A 46 4.19 9.78 -0.45
C ASN A 46 4.51 10.62 -1.70
N LYS A 47 4.74 11.93 -1.51
CA LYS A 47 5.06 12.85 -2.60
C LYS A 47 6.55 12.78 -2.87
N ILE A 48 6.92 12.12 -3.97
CA ILE A 48 8.30 12.12 -4.45
C ILE A 48 8.61 13.52 -5.00
N PRO A 49 9.76 14.13 -4.63
CA PRO A 49 10.18 15.42 -5.19
C PRO A 49 10.28 15.30 -6.72
N LYS A 50 9.66 16.22 -7.46
CA LYS A 50 9.64 16.17 -8.94
C LYS A 50 10.62 17.16 -9.56
N ASP A 51 10.86 18.28 -8.88
CA ASP A 51 11.76 19.33 -9.36
C ASP A 51 13.19 19.17 -8.85
N ARG A 52 14.15 19.63 -9.66
CA ARG A 52 15.59 19.47 -9.34
C ARG A 52 15.98 20.14 -8.03
N ASP A 53 15.41 21.30 -7.74
CA ASP A 53 15.71 22.05 -6.52
C ASP A 53 15.13 21.38 -5.28
N GLU A 54 13.91 20.83 -5.38
CA GLU A 54 13.28 20.03 -4.33
C GLU A 54 14.08 18.75 -4.03
N ILE A 55 14.56 18.07 -5.07
CA ILE A 55 15.42 16.88 -4.93
C ILE A 55 16.70 17.23 -4.18
N LYS A 56 17.32 18.36 -4.50
CA LYS A 56 18.56 18.79 -3.84
C LYS A 56 18.32 19.14 -2.37
N ALA A 57 17.24 19.84 -2.06
CA ALA A 57 16.86 20.18 -0.69
C ALA A 57 16.59 18.92 0.16
N GLU A 58 15.85 17.93 -0.38
CA GLU A 58 15.60 16.68 0.34
C GLU A 58 16.87 15.83 0.48
N TYR A 59 17.77 15.84 -0.52
CA TYR A 59 19.09 15.21 -0.43
C TYR A 59 19.92 15.81 0.70
N ASP A 60 20.02 17.14 0.77
CA ASP A 60 20.78 17.83 1.82
C ASP A 60 20.20 17.53 3.21
N ARG A 61 18.88 17.46 3.34
CA ARG A 61 18.19 17.03 4.57
C ARG A 61 18.56 15.60 4.97
N ILE A 62 18.59 14.66 4.00
CA ILE A 62 18.97 13.27 4.24
C ILE A 62 20.43 13.18 4.70
N VAL A 63 21.35 13.89 4.02
CA VAL A 63 22.77 13.91 4.37
C VAL A 63 23.00 14.49 5.76
N ALA A 64 22.34 15.59 6.10
CA ALA A 64 22.41 16.19 7.44
C ALA A 64 21.96 15.19 8.52
N ARG A 65 20.83 14.50 8.30
CA ARG A 65 20.32 13.47 9.23
C ARG A 65 21.31 12.30 9.36
N GLN A 66 21.96 11.89 8.28
CA GLN A 66 22.99 10.84 8.33
C GLN A 66 24.20 11.28 9.14
N LYS A 67 24.73 12.48 8.89
CA LYS A 67 25.87 13.03 9.64
C LYS A 67 25.60 13.09 11.15
N LEU A 68 24.41 13.57 11.54
CA LEU A 68 24.01 13.60 12.95
C LEU A 68 23.93 12.20 13.56
N ARG A 69 23.38 11.22 12.85
CA ARG A 69 23.33 9.82 13.33
C ARG A 69 24.72 9.23 13.50
N GLN A 70 25.63 9.49 12.56
CA GLN A 70 27.02 9.02 12.67
C GLN A 70 27.76 9.67 13.84
N ALA A 71 27.60 10.99 14.03
CA ALA A 71 28.22 11.69 15.16
C ALA A 71 27.74 11.14 16.51
N LYS A 72 26.43 10.90 16.65
CA LYS A 72 25.86 10.26 17.85
C LYS A 72 26.44 8.87 18.11
N LYS A 73 26.52 8.02 17.09
CA LYS A 73 27.13 6.69 17.22
C LYS A 73 28.59 6.76 17.68
N LEU A 74 29.37 7.65 17.09
CA LEU A 74 30.78 7.84 17.47
C LEU A 74 30.93 8.34 18.92
N GLU A 75 30.04 9.23 19.36
CA GLU A 75 30.02 9.71 20.74
C GLU A 75 29.64 8.60 21.74
N GLU A 76 28.64 7.78 21.40
CA GLU A 76 28.24 6.62 22.19
C GLU A 76 29.37 5.57 22.28
N GLU A 77 30.05 5.29 21.18
CA GLU A 77 31.23 4.40 21.15
C GLU A 77 32.37 4.94 22.02
N ARG A 78 32.67 6.23 21.96
CA ARG A 78 33.67 6.87 22.83
C ARG A 78 33.28 6.79 24.30
N LYS A 79 32.01 7.03 24.64
CA LYS A 79 31.51 6.90 26.02
C LYS A 79 31.59 5.46 26.52
N ARG A 80 31.27 4.47 25.68
CA ARG A 80 31.42 3.04 26.02
C ARG A 80 32.88 2.64 26.22
N ALA A 81 33.78 3.08 25.35
CA ALA A 81 35.21 2.81 25.48
C ALA A 81 35.81 3.47 26.74
N ALA A 82 35.38 4.68 27.09
CA ALA A 82 35.81 5.36 28.32
C ALA A 82 35.23 4.75 29.61
N GLN A 83 34.13 3.99 29.53
CA GLN A 83 33.52 3.26 30.64
C GLN A 83 34.06 1.81 30.79
N GLN A 84 34.96 1.37 29.92
CA GLN A 84 35.69 0.09 30.03
C GLN A 84 37.16 0.26 30.52
N PRO A 85 37.46 0.89 31.66
CA PRO A 85 38.67 0.56 32.39
C PRO A 85 38.36 -0.58 33.37
N GLU A 86 39.22 -1.60 33.41
CA GLU A 86 39.43 -2.48 34.57
C GLU A 86 38.40 -3.62 34.83
N ASN A 87 38.19 -4.53 33.88
CA ASN A 87 37.64 -5.87 34.19
C ASN A 87 38.40 -7.04 33.54
N ASP A 88 39.52 -6.78 32.84
CA ASP A 88 40.30 -7.80 32.10
C ASP A 88 41.65 -8.15 32.77
N GLN A 89 41.83 -7.82 34.05
CA GLN A 89 43.10 -8.06 34.78
C GLN A 89 42.98 -8.94 36.03
N SER A 90 41.88 -9.68 36.20
CA SER A 90 41.65 -10.56 37.37
C SER A 90 41.60 -12.06 37.06
N ASP A 91 42.08 -12.53 35.90
CA ASP A 91 42.22 -13.96 35.59
C ASP A 91 43.62 -14.26 35.05
N SER A 92 44.60 -14.41 35.95
CA SER A 92 45.89 -15.10 35.72
C SER A 92 46.48 -15.58 37.04
#